data_AF-A0A8J8FLJ5-F1
#
_entry.id   AF-A0A8J8FLJ5-F1
#
_cell.length_a   1.000
_cell.length_b   1.000
_cell.length_c   1.000
_cell.angle_alpha   90.00
_cell.angle_beta   90.00
_cell.angle_gamma   90.00
#
_symmetry.space_group_name_H-M   'P 1'
#
loop_
_entity.id
_entity.type
_entity.pdbx_description
1 polymer ?
#
loop_
_entity_poly.entity_id
_entity_poly.type
_entity_poly.pdbx_seq_one_letter_code
_entity_poly.pdbx_strand_id
1 'polypeptide(L)' 'MMTICIPCGYIYQGKEPFESLPEDWCCPDCGSSIKYFETIDESLPENPVSDAVDSTN' A
#
# COMPACT_ATOMS: atom_id res chain seq x y z
N MET A 1 -0.20 11.25 2.01
CA MET A 1 0.59 10.01 2.09
C MET A 1 -0.07 9.07 3.08
N MET A 2 -0.53 7.92 2.61
CA MET A 2 -1.18 6.86 3.39
C MET A 2 -0.41 5.56 3.14
N THR A 3 -0.02 4.86 4.20
CA THR A 3 0.72 3.60 4.05
C THR A 3 -0.22 2.40 4.19
N ILE A 4 -0.19 1.51 3.20
CA ILE A 4 -1.04 0.32 3.14
C ILE A 4 -0.20 -0.95 3.02
N CYS A 5 -0.63 -2.01 3.70
CA CYS A 5 -0.07 -3.35 3.57
C CYS A 5 -0.63 -3.99 2.29
N ILE A 6 0.24 -4.28 1.30
CA ILE A 6 -0.20 -4.85 0.02
C ILE A 6 -0.85 -6.24 0.14
N PRO A 7 -0.38 -7.16 1.00
CA PRO A 7 -0.97 -8.50 1.11
C PRO A 7 -2.39 -8.56 1.70
N CYS A 8 -2.72 -7.69 2.65
CA CYS A 8 -4.00 -7.76 3.38
C CYS A 8 -4.85 -6.49 3.31
N GLY A 9 -4.30 -5.36 2.86
CA GLY A 9 -5.00 -4.09 2.81
C GLY A 9 -5.04 -3.33 4.14
N TYR A 10 -4.28 -3.75 5.16
CA TYR A 10 -4.19 -3.00 6.42
C TYR A 10 -3.66 -1.58 6.19
N ILE A 11 -4.37 -0.59 6.72
CA ILE A 11 -4.03 0.83 6.61
C ILE A 11 -3.32 1.27 7.89
N TYR A 12 -2.10 1.78 7.76
CA TYR A 12 -1.36 2.31 8.90
C TYR A 12 -1.94 3.67 9.33
N GLN A 13 -2.42 3.74 10.57
CA GLN A 13 -3.00 4.95 11.19
C GLN A 13 -2.23 5.38 12.46
N GLY A 14 -0.95 5.03 12.56
CA GLY A 14 -0.13 5.40 13.71
C GLY A 14 0.15 6.90 13.77
N LYS A 15 0.49 7.39 14.97
CA LYS A 15 0.84 8.81 15.18
C LYS A 15 2.20 9.18 14.60
N GLU A 16 3.14 8.24 14.65
CA GLU A 16 4.48 8.40 14.10
C GLU A 16 4.50 8.03 12.62
N PRO A 17 5.35 8.65 11.80
CA PRO A 17 5.51 8.29 10.40
C PRO A 17 5.97 6.83 10.26
N PHE A 18 5.46 6.15 9.23
CA PHE A 18 5.76 4.75 8.97
C PHE A 18 7.26 4.48 8.83
N GLU A 19 8.00 5.42 8.26
CA GLU A 19 9.47 5.35 8.09
C GLU A 19 10.26 5.38 9.39
N SER A 20 9.65 5.83 10.51
CA SER A 20 10.28 5.80 11.83
C SER A 20 10.02 4.49 12.58
N LEU A 21 9.25 3.56 12.00
CA LEU A 21 9.03 2.26 12.60
C LEU A 21 10.30 1.39 12.51
N PRO A 22 10.52 0.50 13.50
CA PRO A 22 11.60 -0.48 13.45
C PRO A 22 11.50 -1.43 12.24
N GLU A 23 12.63 -1.93 11.75
CA GLU A 23 12.68 -2.89 10.63
C GLU A 23 12.03 -4.25 10.96
N ASP A 24 11.97 -4.62 12.24
CA ASP A 24 11.33 -5.84 12.76
C ASP A 24 9.82 -5.68 12.96
N TRP A 25 9.27 -4.49 12.69
CA TRP A 25 7.84 -4.28 12.75
C TRP A 25 7.12 -5.09 11.65
N CYS A 26 6.05 -5.77 12.07
CA CYS A 26 5.21 -6.58 11.19
C CYS A 26 3.76 -6.07 11.21
N CYS A 27 3.06 -6.27 10.10
CA CYS A 27 1.65 -5.95 9.98
C CYS A 27 0.86 -6.62 11.11
N PRO A 28 0.05 -5.88 11.89
CA PRO A 28 -0.72 -6.43 13.00
C PRO A 28 -1.85 -7.36 12.54
N ASP A 29 -2.29 -7.24 11.28
CA ASP A 29 -3.42 -8.00 10.73
C ASP A 29 -2.98 -9.32 10.09
N CYS A 30 -1.85 -9.33 9.38
CA CYS A 30 -1.39 -10.50 8.62
C CYS A 30 0.03 -10.98 8.96
N GLY A 31 0.79 -10.26 9.78
CA GLY A 31 2.16 -10.63 10.15
C GLY A 31 3.21 -10.43 9.05
N SER A 32 2.84 -9.82 7.91
CA SER A 32 3.80 -9.50 6.84
C SER A 32 4.82 -8.46 7.31
N SER A 33 6.07 -8.58 6.85
CA SER A 33 7.13 -7.64 7.22
C SER A 33 6.94 -6.25 6.60
N ILE A 34 7.60 -5.25 7.19
CA ILE A 34 7.51 -3.84 6.80
C ILE A 34 7.75 -3.58 5.30
N LYS A 35 8.55 -4.41 4.63
CA LYS A 35 8.85 -4.31 3.19
C LYS A 35 7.65 -4.48 2.25
N TYR A 36 6.53 -5.01 2.76
CA TYR A 36 5.30 -5.22 1.98
C TYR A 36 4.32 -4.04 2.07
N PHE A 37 4.76 -2.95 2.71
CA PHE A 37 3.97 -1.73 2.79
C PHE A 37 4.37 -0.74 1.70
N GLU A 38 3.38 -0.07 1.15
CA GLU A 38 3.54 0.97 0.14
C GLU A 38 2.90 2.27 0.62
N THR A 39 3.55 3.39 0.31
CA THR A 39 3.02 4.72 0.61
C THR A 39 2.29 5.26 -0.63
N ILE A 40 1.01 5.50 -0.48
CA ILE A 40 0.16 6.08 -1.51
C ILE A 40 0.06 7.58 -1.25
N ASP A 41 0.48 8.35 -2.26
CA ASP A 41 0.23 9.78 -2.30
C ASP A 41 -1.00 10.07 -3.14
N GLU A 42 -1.95 10.78 -2.52
CA GLU A 42 -3.23 11.16 -3.10
C GLU A 42 -3.09 12.22 -4.21
N SER A 43 -1.86 12.57 -4.58
CA SER A 43 -1.51 13.51 -5.64
C SER A 43 -1.23 12.85 -6.99
N LEU A 44 -1.56 11.57 -7.19
CA LEU A 44 -1.43 10.96 -8.51
C LEU A 44 -2.50 11.54 -9.45
N PRO A 45 -2.11 12.19 -10.57
CA PRO A 45 -3.07 12.58 -11.60
C PRO A 45 -3.68 11.32 -12.20
N GLU A 46 -5.01 11.31 -12.29
CA GLU A 46 -5.80 10.31 -13.00
C GLU A 46 -5.26 10.18 -14.43
N ASN A 47 -4.57 9.09 -14.73
CA ASN A 47 -4.43 8.66 -16.12
C ASN A 47 -5.07 7.28 -16.25
N PRO A 48 -6.05 7.15 -17.16
CA PRO A 48 -7.07 6.13 -17.11
C PRO A 48 -6.46 4.76 -17.42
N VAL A 49 -6.90 3.73 -16.69
CA VAL A 49 -6.79 2.36 -17.19
C VAL A 49 -7.82 2.21 -18.32
N SER A 50 -7.58 2.85 -19.45
CA SER A 50 -8.27 2.52 -20.69
C SER A 50 -7.73 1.18 -21.15
N ASP A 51 -8.47 0.14 -20.80
CA ASP A 51 -8.88 -0.91 -21.73
C ASP A 51 -7.75 -1.57 -22.52
N ALA A 52 -7.12 -2.55 -21.89
CA ALA A 52 -6.54 -3.69 -22.61
C ALA A 52 -7.00 -5.01 -21.98
N VAL A 53 -8.32 -5.15 -21.84
CA VAL A 53 -8.98 -6.45 -21.68
C VAL A 53 -10.39 -6.34 -22.26
N ASP A 54 -10.48 -6.40 -23.59
CA ASP A 54 -11.37 -7.33 -24.28
C ASP A 54 -11.20 -7.15 -25.79
N SER A 55 -10.66 -8.17 -26.45
CA SER A 55 -11.12 -8.63 -27.78
C SER A 55 -10.34 -9.88 -28.15
N THR A 56 -10.74 -11.00 -27.56
CA THR A 56 -10.66 -12.29 -28.26
C THR A 56 -12.01 -12.54 -28.89
N ASN A 57 -12.15 -12.21 -30.18
CA ASN A 57 -12.81 -12.98 -31.25
C ASN A 57 -12.93 -12.10 -32.51
#